data_AF-A0A6V7LII5-F1
#
_entry.id   AF-A0A6V7LII5-F1
#
_cell.length_a   1.000
_cell.length_b   1.000
_cell.length_c   1.000
_cell.angle_alpha   90.00
_cell.angle_beta   90.00
_cell.angle_gamma   90.00
#
_symmetry.space_group_name_H-M   'P 1'
#
loop_
_entity.id
_entity.type
_entity.pdbx_description
1 polymer ?
#
loop_
_entity_poly.entity_id
_entity_poly.type
_entity_poly.pdbx_seq_one_letter_code
_entity_poly.pdbx_strand_id
1 'polypeptide(L)'
;EPPLRQHLKNVYGCLALSSLASGAGAYVHLFTDIMQANLLTTLGALGLLIGLGLTPDNGKNQKLRLGYLLGFAFLSGLGLGPLLEIVISIDPSIVMTALI
;
A
#
# COMPACT_ATOMS: atom_id res chain seq x y z
N GLU A 1 -9.01 23.07 20.55
CA GLU A 1 -8.61 21.67 20.82
C GLU A 1 -7.24 21.32 20.21
N PRO A 2 -6.18 21.13 21.00
CA PRO A 2 -4.87 20.67 20.52
C PRO A 2 -4.70 19.16 20.18
N PRO A 3 -5.44 18.18 20.75
CA PRO A 3 -5.14 16.76 20.51
C PRO A 3 -5.55 16.29 19.10
N LEU A 4 -6.51 16.95 18.47
CA LEU A 4 -7.05 16.57 17.17
C LEU A 4 -6.08 16.85 16.02
N ARG A 5 -5.33 17.96 16.09
CA ARG A 5 -4.29 18.31 15.09
C ARG A 5 -3.12 17.33 15.13
N GLN A 6 -2.75 16.85 16.33
CA GLN A 6 -1.69 15.85 16.51
C GLN A 6 -2.11 14.50 15.89
N HIS A 7 -3.34 14.06 16.16
CA HIS A 7 -3.87 12.82 15.61
C HIS A 7 -4.02 12.89 14.09
N LEU A 8 -4.55 13.98 13.55
CA LEU A 8 -4.66 14.21 12.11
C LEU A 8 -3.29 14.21 11.42
N LYS A 9 -2.26 14.81 12.04
CA LYS A 9 -0.90 14.79 11.50
C LYS A 9 -0.35 13.38 11.39
N ASN A 10 -0.58 12.53 12.38
CA ASN A 10 -0.15 11.13 12.35
C ASN A 10 -0.95 10.30 11.33
N VAL A 11 -2.26 10.54 11.20
CA VAL A 11 -3.10 9.84 10.21
C VAL A 11 -2.72 10.22 8.80
N TYR A 12 -2.57 11.52 8.49
CA TYR A 12 -2.11 11.98 7.18
C TYR A 12 -0.70 11.49 6.85
N GLY A 13 0.21 11.47 7.84
CA GLY A 13 1.54 10.89 7.67
C GLY A 13 1.48 9.39 7.33
N CYS A 14 0.63 8.63 8.03
CA CYS A 14 0.42 7.22 7.74
C CYS A 14 -0.18 7.00 6.34
N LEU A 15 -1.20 7.77 5.98
CA LEU A 15 -1.85 7.71 4.67
C LEU A 15 -0.84 8.02 3.56
N ALA A 16 -0.08 9.11 3.69
CA ALA A 16 0.94 9.48 2.71
C ALA A 16 2.01 8.39 2.56
N LEU A 17 2.51 7.84 3.67
CA LEU A 17 3.48 6.75 3.63
C LEU A 17 2.89 5.48 2.99
N SER A 18 1.63 5.14 3.25
CA SER A 18 0.96 4.01 2.61
C SER A 18 0.75 4.23 1.11
N SER A 19 0.41 5.44 0.69
CA SER A 19 0.30 5.77 -0.74
C SER A 19 1.64 5.68 -1.44
N LEU A 20 2.71 6.17 -0.82
CA LEU A 20 4.09 6.04 -1.34
C LEU A 20 4.53 4.58 -1.41
N ALA A 21 4.25 3.78 -0.37
CA ALA A 21 4.56 2.35 -0.35
C ALA A 21 3.79 1.60 -1.45
N SER A 22 2.51 1.90 -1.64
CA SER A 22 1.69 1.32 -2.72
C SER A 22 2.25 1.69 -4.10
N GLY A 23 2.58 2.97 -4.33
CA GLY A 23 3.20 3.42 -5.58
C GLY A 23 4.56 2.76 -5.84
N ALA A 24 5.39 2.61 -4.79
CA ALA A 24 6.66 1.90 -4.91
C ALA A 24 6.46 0.41 -5.24
N GLY A 25 5.44 -0.24 -4.67
CA GLY A 25 5.09 -1.63 -4.99
C GLY A 25 4.65 -1.81 -6.44
N ALA A 26 3.80 -0.91 -6.93
CA ALA A 26 3.39 -0.88 -8.35
C ALA A 26 4.59 -0.66 -9.28
N TYR A 27 5.50 0.26 -8.93
CA TYR A 27 6.72 0.53 -9.70
C TYR A 27 7.68 -0.67 -9.74
N VAL A 28 7.88 -1.35 -8.60
CA VAL A 28 8.70 -2.56 -8.54
C VAL A 28 8.10 -3.68 -9.39
N HIS A 29 6.77 -3.80 -9.43
CA HIS A 29 6.08 -4.74 -10.30
C HIS A 29 6.29 -4.44 -11.79
N LEU A 30 6.27 -3.16 -12.21
CA LEU A 30 6.53 -2.80 -13.59
C LEU A 30 7.96 -3.14 -14.05
N PHE A 31 8.90 -3.25 -13.11
CA PHE A 31 10.32 -3.53 -13.40
C PHE A 31 10.72 -5.00 -13.29
N THR A 32 9.92 -5.79 -12.57
CA THR A 32 10.15 -7.20 -12.37
C THR A 32 8.93 -7.89 -12.98
N ASP A 33 9.09 -8.69 -14.03
CA ASP A 33 8.03 -9.54 -14.65
C ASP A 33 7.49 -10.61 -13.67
N ILE A 34 7.09 -10.22 -12.45
CA ILE A 34 6.52 -11.07 -11.40
C ILE A 34 5.06 -11.40 -11.70
N MET A 35 4.68 -11.49 -12.98
CA MET A 35 3.38 -11.98 -13.46
C MET A 35 2.92 -13.27 -12.75
N GLN A 36 3.85 -14.07 -12.23
CA GLN A 36 3.55 -15.31 -11.52
C GLN A 36 3.34 -15.15 -10.00
N ALA A 37 3.77 -14.03 -9.40
CA ALA A 37 3.71 -13.81 -7.96
C ALA A 37 2.39 -13.19 -7.48
N ASN A 38 1.40 -12.96 -8.35
CA ASN A 38 0.14 -12.32 -7.94
C ASN A 38 -0.58 -13.10 -6.82
N LEU A 39 -0.42 -14.43 -6.80
CA LEU A 39 -0.92 -15.27 -5.71
C LEU A 39 -0.08 -15.13 -4.42
N LEU A 40 1.24 -15.01 -4.54
CA LEU A 40 2.14 -14.80 -3.39
C LEU A 40 1.96 -13.41 -2.76
N THR A 41 1.77 -12.38 -3.58
CA THR A 41 1.53 -11.01 -3.13
C THR A 41 0.16 -10.89 -2.47
N THR A 42 -0.87 -11.55 -3.00
CA THR A 42 -2.18 -11.62 -2.33
C THR A 42 -2.13 -12.45 -1.05
N LEU A 43 -1.44 -13.59 -1.01
CA LEU A 43 -1.25 -14.36 0.24
C LEU A 43 -0.48 -13.55 1.29
N GLY A 44 0.59 -12.86 0.88
CA GLY A 44 1.39 -12.01 1.76
C GLY A 44 0.57 -10.84 2.28
N ALA A 45 -0.25 -10.22 1.43
CA ALA A 45 -1.16 -9.14 1.84
C ALA A 45 -2.19 -9.66 2.84
N LEU A 46 -2.77 -10.84 2.59
CA LEU A 46 -3.70 -11.50 3.51
C LEU A 46 -3.03 -11.79 4.86
N GLY A 47 -1.81 -12.33 4.85
CA GLY A 47 -1.03 -12.60 6.06
C GLY A 47 -0.73 -11.34 6.86
N LEU A 48 -0.40 -10.24 6.18
CA LEU A 48 -0.21 -8.94 6.81
C LEU A 48 -1.50 -8.36 7.38
N LEU A 49 -2.63 -8.55 6.69
CA LEU A 49 -3.94 -8.07 7.13
C LEU A 49 -4.45 -8.87 8.34
N ILE A 50 -4.21 -10.18 8.37
CA ILE A 50 -4.46 -11.04 9.53
C ILE A 50 -3.54 -10.65 10.69
N GLY A 51 -2.25 -10.41 10.43
CA GLY A 51 -1.30 -9.92 11.43
C GLY A 51 -1.69 -8.56 12.01
N LEU A 52 -2.21 -7.66 11.18
CA LEU A 52 -2.75 -6.37 11.59
C LEU A 52 -4.00 -6.54 12.47
N GLY A 53 -4.92 -7.44 12.09
CA GLY A 53 -6.15 -7.73 12.82
C GLY A 53 -5.93 -8.43 14.17
N LEU A 54 -4.89 -9.27 14.27
CA LEU A 54 -4.50 -9.94 15.51
C LEU A 54 -3.64 -9.06 16.44
N THR A 55 -3.09 -7.94 15.95
CA THR A 55 -2.27 -7.05 16.78
C THR A 55 -3.18 -6.15 17.64
N PRO A 56 -3.19 -6.29 18.98
CA PRO A 56 -4.07 -5.52 19.84
C PRO A 56 -3.70 -4.03 19.86
N ASP A 57 -4.74 -3.19 19.91
CA ASP A 57 -4.70 -1.72 19.85
C ASP A 57 -4.18 -1.10 21.16
N ASN A 58 -2.94 -1.45 21.53
CA ASN A 58 -2.28 -0.88 22.69
C ASN A 58 -1.28 0.16 22.18
N GLY A 59 -1.47 1.45 22.51
CA GLY A 59 -0.82 2.62 21.89
C GLY A 59 0.73 2.63 21.78
N LYS A 60 1.43 1.61 22.31
CA LYS A 60 2.85 1.34 22.04
C LYS A 60 3.14 0.64 20.70
N ASN A 61 2.19 -0.15 20.18
CA ASN A 61 2.37 -0.95 18.96
C ASN A 61 1.93 -0.23 17.68
N GLN A 62 1.61 1.06 17.76
CA GLN A 62 1.15 1.86 16.62
C GLN A 62 2.17 1.89 15.47
N LYS A 63 3.48 1.88 15.78
CA LYS A 63 4.56 1.79 14.78
C LYS A 63 4.63 0.42 14.09
N LEU A 64 4.37 -0.67 14.83
CA LEU A 64 4.31 -2.03 14.28
C LEU A 64 3.09 -2.19 13.38
N ARG A 65 1.92 -1.69 13.80
CA ARG A 65 0.72 -1.62 12.95
C ARG A 65 0.99 -0.82 11.67
N LEU A 66 1.69 0.31 11.78
CA LEU A 66 2.11 1.11 10.63
C LEU A 66 3.01 0.30 9.68
N GLY A 67 3.97 -0.46 10.21
CA GLY A 67 4.81 -1.36 9.41
C GLY A 67 4.00 -2.42 8.65
N TYR A 68 3.04 -3.07 9.32
CA TYR A 68 2.12 -4.01 8.66
C TYR A 68 1.19 -3.32 7.65
N LEU A 69 0.76 -2.08 7.91
CA LEU A 69 -0.06 -1.31 6.97
C LEU A 69 0.75 -0.94 5.73
N LEU A 70 2.02 -0.54 5.89
CA LEU A 70 2.92 -0.22 4.78
C LEU A 70 3.27 -1.43 3.94
N GLY A 71 3.54 -2.57 4.57
CA GLY A 71 3.74 -3.82 3.85
C GLY A 71 2.47 -4.23 3.10
N PHE A 72 1.29 -4.09 3.71
CA PHE A 72 0.03 -4.40 3.05
C PHE A 72 -0.19 -3.48 1.85
N ALA A 73 0.04 -2.18 2.02
CA ALA A 73 -0.06 -1.19 0.95
C ALA A 73 0.93 -1.49 -0.18
N PHE A 74 2.18 -1.88 0.13
CA PHE A 74 3.17 -2.28 -0.87
C PHE A 74 2.74 -3.53 -1.65
N LEU A 75 2.27 -4.57 -0.96
CA LEU A 75 1.79 -5.79 -1.61
C LEU A 75 0.50 -5.55 -2.42
N SER A 76 -0.36 -4.64 -1.95
CA SER A 76 -1.55 -4.20 -2.69
C SER A 76 -1.18 -3.39 -3.93
N GLY A 77 -0.14 -2.56 -3.86
CA GLY A 77 0.42 -1.82 -5.01
C GLY A 77 1.05 -2.75 -6.04
N LEU A 78 1.78 -3.77 -5.59
CA LEU A 78 2.29 -4.86 -6.45
C LEU A 78 1.15 -5.54 -7.23
N GLY A 79 0.02 -5.85 -6.58
CA GLY A 79 -1.15 -6.44 -7.25
C GLY A 79 -1.84 -5.51 -8.25
N LEU A 80 -1.67 -4.20 -8.11
CA LEU A 80 -2.14 -3.20 -9.09
C LEU A 80 -1.20 -3.06 -10.30
N GLY A 81 0.02 -3.60 -10.25
CA GLY A 81 1.00 -3.54 -11.33
C GLY A 81 0.50 -4.06 -12.69
N PRO A 82 -0.08 -5.28 -12.79
CA PRO A 82 -0.60 -5.80 -14.06
C PRO A 82 -1.75 -4.96 -14.61
N LEU A 83 -2.60 -4.42 -13.72
CA LEU A 83 -3.69 -3.53 -14.12
C LEU A 83 -3.14 -2.22 -14.69
N LEU A 84 -2.07 -1.68 -14.09
CA LEU A 84 -1.37 -0.52 -14.62
C LEU A 84 -0.72 -0.81 -15.97
N GLU A 85 -0.11 -1.97 -16.19
CA GLU A 85 0.43 -2.35 -17.51
C GLU A 85 -0.65 -2.37 -18.59
N ILE A 86 -1.83 -2.95 -18.28
CA ILE A 86 -2.96 -2.97 -19.20
C ILE A 86 -3.40 -1.53 -19.53
N VAL A 87 -3.54 -0.67 -18.52
CA VAL A 87 -3.93 0.73 -18.72
C VAL A 87 -2.88 1.49 -19.53
N ILE A 88 -1.59 1.31 -19.23
CA ILE A 88 -0.47 1.93 -19.95
C ILE A 88 -0.44 1.48 -21.42
N SER A 89 -0.77 0.22 -21.70
CA SER A 89 -0.82 -0.31 -23.07
C SER A 89 -1.97 0.27 -23.90
N ILE A 90 -3.07 0.68 -23.25
CA ILE A 90 -4.22 1.31 -23.89
C ILE A 90 -3.96 2.79 -24.08
N ASP A 91 -3.72 3.51 -22.98
CA ASP A 91 -3.42 4.94 -22.98
C ASP A 91 -2.68 5.34 -21.68
N PRO A 92 -1.42 5.80 -21.76
CA PRO A 92 -0.63 6.16 -20.59
C PRO A 92 -1.10 7.46 -19.89
N SER A 93 -1.88 8.33 -20.56
CA SER A 93 -2.42 9.54 -19.94
C SER A 93 -3.45 9.21 -18.86
N ILE A 94 -4.11 8.05 -18.94
CA ILE A 94 -5.11 7.59 -17.96
C ILE A 94 -4.51 7.48 -16.55
N VAL A 95 -3.27 7.01 -16.44
CA VAL A 95 -2.57 6.87 -15.16
C VAL A 95 -2.40 8.23 -14.48
N MET A 96 -2.00 9.24 -15.24
CA MET A 96 -1.84 10.60 -14.71
C MET A 96 -3.19 11.19 -14.32
N THR A 97 -4.23 11.05 -15.15
CA THR A 97 -5.58 11.55 -14.84
C THR A 97 -6.26 10.85 -13.67
N ALA A 98 -5.87 9.62 -13.33
CA ALA A 98 -6.41 8.91 -12.16
C ALA A 98 -5.76 9.35 -10.84
N LEU A 99 -4.58 10.00 -10.90
CA LEU A 99 -3.84 10.46 -9.73
C LEU A 99 -4.25 11.87 -9.27
N ILE A 100 -4.65 12.74 -10.21
CA ILE A 100 -5.14 14.11 -9.97
C ILE A 100 -6.61 14.13 -9.57
#